data_AF-A0A1X9WDP8-F1
#
_entry.id   AF-A0A1X9WDP8-F1
#
_cell.length_a   1.000
_cell.length_b   1.000
_cell.length_c   1.000
_cell.angle_alpha   90.00
_cell.angle_beta   90.00
_cell.angle_gamma   90.00
#
_symmetry.space_group_name_H-M   'P 1'
#
loop_
_entity.id
_entity.type
_entity.pdbx_description
1 polymer ?
#
loop_
_entity_poly.entity_id
_entity_poly.type
_entity_poly.pdbx_seq_one_letter_code
_entity_poly.pdbx_strand_id
1 'polypeptide(L)'
;MSVDKARRVIDQIRGRSYAETLMILELMPYRACYPIFKLIYSAAANASHNKQFNKANLIISKADVNKGITLKKLKPRARGRSYLIKKPTCHITIVLRDITHFDSYEKFLESLPPKKLITSLGIMSTGRRREFLCGRFREKHKIKSFLYNIAFV
;
A
#
# COMPACT_ATOMS: atom_id res chain seq x y z
N MET A 1 0.60 17.81 -12.21
CA MET A 1 0.76 16.53 -12.92
C MET A 1 -0.64 15.96 -13.18
N SER A 2 -0.89 15.31 -14.31
CA SER A 2 -2.20 14.68 -14.57
C SER A 2 -2.31 13.34 -13.86
N VAL A 3 -3.54 12.97 -13.46
CA VAL A 3 -3.84 11.71 -12.77
C VAL A 3 -3.40 10.50 -13.60
N ASP A 4 -3.77 10.44 -14.88
CA ASP A 4 -3.48 9.26 -15.73
C ASP A 4 -1.98 9.07 -15.99
N LYS A 5 -1.25 10.19 -16.09
CA LYS A 5 0.21 10.17 -16.24
C LYS A 5 0.91 9.66 -14.99
N ALA A 6 0.37 10.00 -13.81
CA ALA A 6 0.89 9.49 -12.54
C ALA A 6 0.53 8.01 -12.34
N ARG A 7 -0.71 7.61 -12.68
CA ARG A 7 -1.18 6.21 -12.60
C ARG A 7 -0.29 5.25 -13.39
N ARG A 8 0.13 5.64 -14.60
CA ARG A 8 1.09 4.85 -15.40
C ARG A 8 2.33 4.40 -14.62
N VAL A 9 2.86 5.26 -13.74
CA VAL A 9 4.03 4.94 -12.90
C VAL A 9 3.60 4.21 -11.63
N ILE A 10 2.55 4.69 -10.97
CA ILE A 10 2.05 4.13 -9.71
C ILE A 10 1.60 2.66 -9.86
N ASP A 11 1.01 2.30 -11.00
CA ASP A 11 0.56 0.94 -11.26
C ASP A 11 1.72 -0.05 -11.39
N GLN A 12 2.91 0.40 -11.81
CA GLN A 12 4.11 -0.45 -11.94
C GLN A 12 4.79 -0.74 -10.60
N ILE A 13 4.74 0.23 -9.67
CA ILE A 13 5.41 0.13 -8.37
C ILE A 13 4.53 -0.53 -7.29
N ARG A 14 3.23 -0.72 -7.56
CA ARG A 14 2.30 -1.33 -6.60
C ARG A 14 2.73 -2.78 -6.32
N GLY A 15 2.92 -3.11 -5.04
CA GLY A 15 3.35 -4.44 -4.62
C GLY A 15 4.85 -4.72 -4.76
N ARG A 16 5.66 -3.74 -5.19
CA ARG A 16 7.12 -3.87 -5.29
C ARG A 16 7.81 -3.57 -3.97
N SER A 17 9.01 -4.13 -3.81
CA SER A 17 9.89 -3.80 -2.69
C SER A 17 10.39 -2.35 -2.80
N TYR A 18 10.75 -1.76 -1.66
CA TYR A 18 11.27 -0.39 -1.63
C TYR A 18 12.53 -0.22 -2.49
N ALA A 19 13.48 -1.16 -2.39
CA ALA A 19 14.74 -1.13 -3.13
C ALA A 19 14.52 -1.21 -4.65
N GLU A 20 13.70 -2.17 -5.13
CA GLU A 20 13.35 -2.27 -6.54
C GLU A 20 12.69 -0.99 -7.05
N THR A 21 11.80 -0.40 -6.25
CA THR A 21 11.07 0.79 -6.65
C THR A 21 11.98 1.99 -6.89
N LEU A 22 13.02 2.17 -6.07
CA LEU A 22 14.00 3.25 -6.27
C LEU A 22 14.71 3.10 -7.62
N MET A 23 15.23 1.91 -7.91
CA MET A 23 15.93 1.62 -9.16
C MET A 23 15.03 1.85 -10.39
N ILE A 24 13.78 1.37 -10.32
CA ILE A 24 12.81 1.54 -11.40
C ILE A 24 12.52 3.03 -11.65
N LEU A 25 12.29 3.80 -10.58
CA LEU A 25 11.92 5.21 -10.70
C LEU A 25 13.06 6.10 -11.19
N GLU A 26 14.31 5.75 -10.89
CA GLU A 26 15.48 6.48 -11.38
C GLU A 26 15.69 6.32 -12.89
N LEU A 27 15.40 5.13 -13.44
CA LEU A 27 15.65 4.80 -14.84
C LEU A 27 14.45 5.07 -15.77
N MET A 28 13.24 5.18 -15.23
CA MET A 28 12.03 5.38 -16.04
C MET A 28 12.04 6.74 -16.76
N PRO A 29 11.64 6.81 -18.05
CA PRO A 29 11.70 8.04 -18.85
C PRO A 29 10.60 9.07 -18.51
N TYR A 30 9.73 8.79 -17.55
CA TYR A 30 8.58 9.62 -17.27
C TYR A 30 8.93 10.75 -16.28
N ARG A 31 8.52 11.99 -16.63
CA ARG A 31 8.61 13.14 -15.71
C ARG A 31 7.87 12.93 -14.37
N ALA A 32 6.89 12.03 -14.34
CA ALA A 32 6.14 11.69 -13.13
C ALA A 32 7.00 10.95 -12.09
N CYS A 33 8.12 10.34 -12.48
CA CYS A 33 8.97 9.57 -11.58
C CYS A 33 9.62 10.44 -10.52
N TYR A 34 10.17 11.60 -10.88
CA TYR A 34 10.85 12.49 -9.94
C TYR A 34 10.00 12.89 -8.70
N PRO A 35 8.76 13.41 -8.84
CA PRO A 35 7.94 13.72 -7.67
C PRO A 35 7.54 12.47 -6.88
N ILE A 36 7.31 11.33 -7.54
CA ILE A 36 6.96 10.06 -6.86
C ILE A 36 8.17 9.51 -6.08
N PHE A 37 9.37 9.60 -6.65
CA PHE A 37 10.62 9.21 -6.00
C PHE A 37 10.83 9.96 -4.69
N LYS A 38 10.71 11.30 -4.72
CA LYS A 38 10.81 12.12 -3.49
C LYS A 38 9.78 11.72 -2.44
N LEU A 39 8.56 11.40 -2.86
CA LEU A 39 7.47 10.98 -1.96
C LEU A 39 7.82 9.64 -1.29
N ILE A 40 8.25 8.64 -2.06
CA ILE A 40 8.59 7.30 -1.55
C ILE A 40 9.81 7.36 -0.63
N TYR A 41 10.84 8.12 -1.01
CA TYR A 41 12.02 8.32 -0.20
C TYR A 41 11.67 8.95 1.16
N SER A 42 10.81 9.98 1.16
CA SER A 42 10.31 10.61 2.39
C SER A 42 9.45 9.65 3.22
N ALA A 43 8.58 8.86 2.59
CA ALA A 43 7.74 7.89 3.30
C ALA A 43 8.59 6.81 4.00
N ALA A 44 9.65 6.32 3.36
CA ALA A 44 10.57 5.37 3.97
C ALA A 44 11.39 5.99 5.11
N ALA A 45 11.79 7.26 4.98
CA ALA A 45 12.44 8.00 6.07
C ALA A 45 11.51 8.14 7.29
N ASN A 46 10.23 8.47 7.07
CA ASN A 46 9.23 8.53 8.14
C ASN A 46 9.00 7.17 8.81
N ALA A 47 9.01 6.08 8.03
CA ALA A 47 8.90 4.73 8.56
C ALA A 47 10.08 4.37 9.48
N SER A 48 11.31 4.70 9.07
CA SER A 48 12.50 4.46 9.91
C SER A 48 12.53 5.35 11.15
N HIS A 49 12.18 6.63 11.03
CA HIS A 49 12.29 7.57 12.14
C HIS A 49 11.16 7.42 13.16
N ASN A 50 9.90 7.34 12.70
CA ASN A 50 8.74 7.37 13.60
C ASN A 50 8.31 5.98 14.08
N LYS A 51 8.59 4.92 13.30
CA LYS A 51 8.16 3.54 13.61
C LYS A 51 9.31 2.54 13.68
N GLN A 52 10.56 2.99 13.54
CA GLN A 52 11.76 2.15 13.66
C GLN A 52 11.78 0.94 12.70
N PHE A 53 11.11 1.06 11.55
CA PHE A 53 11.12 -0.02 10.55
C PHE A 53 12.42 -0.04 9.74
N ASN A 54 12.88 -1.23 9.38
CA ASN A 54 14.01 -1.41 8.48
C ASN A 54 13.58 -1.18 7.03
N LYS A 55 14.30 -0.33 6.29
CA LYS A 55 14.01 0.00 4.88
C LYS A 55 14.03 -1.22 3.96
N ALA A 56 14.85 -2.23 4.27
CA ALA A 56 14.96 -3.45 3.47
C ALA A 56 13.66 -4.27 3.46
N ASN A 57 12.86 -4.18 4.51
CA ASN A 57 11.64 -4.98 4.69
C ASN A 57 10.37 -4.25 4.23
N LEU A 58 10.51 -3.04 3.69
CA LEU A 58 9.38 -2.23 3.25
C LEU A 58 8.89 -2.64 1.87
N ILE A 59 7.58 -2.83 1.76
CA ILE A 59 6.86 -3.09 0.51
C ILE A 59 5.75 -2.05 0.31
N ILE A 60 5.50 -1.66 -0.94
CA ILE A 60 4.40 -0.77 -1.28
C ILE A 60 3.10 -1.58 -1.26
N SER A 61 2.34 -1.48 -0.16
CA SER A 61 1.09 -2.23 0.01
C SER A 61 -0.08 -1.62 -0.75
N LYS A 62 -0.14 -0.30 -0.81
CA LYS A 62 -1.23 0.43 -1.48
C LYS A 62 -0.69 1.72 -2.06
N ALA A 63 -1.10 2.03 -3.29
CA ALA A 63 -0.69 3.24 -3.97
C ALA A 63 -1.84 3.71 -4.88
N ASP A 64 -2.40 4.86 -4.51
CA ASP A 64 -3.58 5.45 -5.13
C ASP A 64 -3.27 6.85 -5.65
N VAL A 65 -3.92 7.20 -6.76
CA VAL A 65 -3.86 8.55 -7.32
C VAL A 65 -5.29 9.08 -7.47
N ASN A 66 -5.60 10.09 -6.66
CA ASN A 66 -6.86 10.78 -6.64
C ASN A 66 -6.75 12.11 -7.42
N LYS A 67 -7.89 12.51 -7.99
CA LYS A 67 -7.99 13.78 -8.71
C LYS A 67 -7.98 14.94 -7.72
N GLY A 68 -7.15 15.95 -8.01
CA GLY A 68 -7.15 17.22 -7.27
C GLY A 68 -7.97 18.30 -7.98
N ILE A 69 -7.81 19.53 -7.50
CA ILE A 69 -8.45 20.71 -8.09
C ILE A 69 -7.92 20.92 -9.51
N THR A 70 -8.83 21.13 -10.46
CA THR A 70 -8.48 21.38 -11.86
C THR A 70 -8.67 22.86 -12.18
N LEU A 71 -7.57 23.56 -12.43
CA LEU A 71 -7.63 24.98 -12.82
C LEU A 71 -8.04 25.09 -14.29
N LYS A 72 -8.87 26.08 -14.61
CA LYS A 72 -9.35 26.35 -15.97
C LYS A 72 -8.77 27.68 -16.46
N LYS A 73 -8.29 27.71 -17.71
CA LYS A 73 -7.83 28.93 -18.39
C LYS A 73 -8.51 29.03 -19.75
N LEU A 74 -9.04 30.20 -20.09
CA LEU A 74 -9.64 30.44 -21.39
C LEU A 74 -8.55 30.81 -22.41
N LYS A 75 -8.60 30.24 -23.61
CA LYS A 75 -7.67 30.58 -24.70
C LYS A 75 -8.48 31.01 -25.94
N PRO A 76 -8.21 32.21 -26.52
CA PRO A 76 -8.88 32.66 -27.73
C PRO A 76 -8.51 31.78 -28.93
N ARG A 77 -9.43 31.65 -29.88
CA ARG A 77 -9.32 30.88 -31.12
C ARG A 77 -9.90 31.68 -32.30
N ALA A 78 -9.66 31.20 -33.51
CA ALA A 78 -10.15 31.83 -34.74
C ALA A 78 -11.68 32.02 -34.73
N ARG A 79 -12.13 33.05 -35.45
CA ARG A 79 -13.56 33.41 -35.60
C ARG A 79 -14.28 33.69 -34.28
N GLY A 80 -13.64 34.43 -33.36
CA GLY A 80 -14.25 34.84 -32.07
C GLY A 80 -14.54 33.70 -31.09
N ARG A 81 -14.06 32.47 -31.36
CA ARG A 81 -14.28 31.31 -30.48
C ARG A 81 -13.28 31.31 -29.32
N SER A 82 -13.65 30.65 -28.22
CA SER A 82 -12.73 30.42 -27.11
C SER A 82 -12.84 29.00 -26.58
N TYR A 83 -11.70 28.40 -26.20
CA TYR A 83 -11.65 27.05 -25.62
C TYR A 83 -11.00 27.07 -24.23
N LEU A 84 -11.45 26.16 -23.38
CA LEU A 84 -10.93 26.00 -22.02
C LEU A 84 -9.77 25.01 -21.98
N ILE A 85 -8.62 25.46 -21.49
CA ILE A 85 -7.48 24.62 -21.14
C ILE A 85 -7.58 24.26 -19.65
N LYS A 86 -7.62 22.96 -19.36
CA LYS A 86 -7.62 22.42 -18.00
C LYS A 86 -6.18 22.13 -17.56
N LYS A 87 -5.81 22.57 -16.36
CA LYS A 87 -4.54 22.25 -15.68
C LYS A 87 -4.84 21.35 -14.48
N PRO A 88 -4.80 20.01 -14.65
CA PRO A 88 -5.12 19.09 -13.57
C PRO A 88 -4.00 19.00 -12.54
N THR A 89 -4.43 18.78 -11.30
CA THR A 89 -3.57 18.37 -10.17
C THR A 89 -4.05 17.02 -9.63
N CYS A 90 -3.25 16.40 -8.75
CA CYS A 90 -3.53 15.08 -8.20
C CYS A 90 -3.04 15.00 -6.75
N HIS A 91 -3.71 14.16 -5.97
CA HIS A 91 -3.27 13.74 -4.64
C HIS A 91 -2.80 12.29 -4.74
N ILE A 92 -1.58 12.01 -4.30
CA ILE A 92 -0.97 10.69 -4.36
C ILE A 92 -0.88 10.16 -2.93
N THR A 93 -1.45 9.00 -2.69
CA THR A 93 -1.42 8.33 -1.40
C THR A 93 -0.64 7.04 -1.55
N ILE A 94 0.48 6.92 -0.82
CA ILE A 94 1.33 5.72 -0.83
C ILE A 94 1.38 5.18 0.59
N VAL A 95 1.13 3.87 0.73
CA VAL A 95 1.18 3.14 1.99
C VAL A 95 2.30 2.12 1.92
N LEU A 96 3.32 2.33 2.74
CA LEU A 96 4.38 1.37 2.97
C LEU A 96 3.98 0.41 4.10
N ARG A 97 4.34 -0.86 3.94
CA ARG A 97 4.11 -1.91 4.92
C ARG A 97 5.45 -2.58 5.23
N ASP A 98 5.70 -2.84 6.50
CA ASP A 98 6.76 -3.75 6.90
C ASP A 98 6.26 -5.19 6.83
N ILE A 99 7.05 -6.06 6.21
CA ILE A 99 6.74 -7.50 6.09
C ILE A 99 7.02 -8.20 7.42
N THR A 100 8.08 -7.81 8.14
CA THR A 100 8.59 -8.58 9.29
C THR A 100 7.79 -8.42 10.58
N HIS A 101 6.90 -7.42 10.66
CA HIS A 101 6.26 -7.03 11.91
C HIS A 101 5.43 -8.15 12.57
N PHE A 102 4.78 -9.02 11.79
CA PHE A 102 3.95 -10.13 12.29
C PHE A 102 4.55 -11.52 12.03
N ASP A 103 5.82 -11.59 11.61
CA ASP A 103 6.46 -12.84 11.17
C ASP A 103 6.43 -13.94 12.24
N SER A 104 6.59 -13.58 13.52
CA SER A 104 6.60 -14.54 14.63
C SER A 104 5.29 -15.31 14.73
N TYR A 105 4.17 -14.59 14.68
CA TYR A 105 2.83 -15.17 14.76
C TYR A 105 2.48 -15.90 13.46
N GLU A 106 2.77 -15.31 12.29
CA GLU A 106 2.41 -15.92 11.00
C GLU A 106 3.15 -17.24 10.78
N LYS A 107 4.47 -17.29 11.02
CA LYS A 107 5.25 -18.53 10.87
C LYS A 107 4.80 -19.61 11.84
N PHE A 108 4.47 -19.23 13.08
CA PHE A 108 3.93 -20.17 14.06
C PHE A 108 2.58 -20.74 13.63
N LEU A 109 1.65 -19.90 13.19
CA LEU A 109 0.33 -20.35 12.73
C LEU A 109 0.42 -21.20 11.45
N GLU A 110 1.30 -20.86 10.51
CA GLU A 110 1.54 -21.64 9.29
C GLU A 110 2.17 -23.01 9.58
N SER A 111 2.92 -23.16 10.68
CA SER A 111 3.53 -24.43 11.08
C SER A 111 2.52 -25.48 11.56
N LEU A 112 1.31 -25.05 11.97
CA LEU A 112 0.31 -25.92 12.57
C LEU A 112 -0.68 -26.43 11.51
N PRO A 113 -0.98 -27.75 11.48
CA PRO A 113 -2.08 -28.24 10.66
C PRO A 113 -3.41 -27.70 11.18
N PRO A 114 -4.43 -27.55 10.31
CA PRO A 114 -5.67 -26.82 10.63
C PRO A 114 -6.41 -27.39 11.85
N LYS A 115 -6.44 -28.72 12.01
CA LYS A 115 -7.04 -29.36 13.20
C LYS A 115 -6.33 -28.97 14.50
N LYS A 116 -4.98 -29.03 14.52
CA LYS A 116 -4.20 -28.66 15.70
C LYS A 116 -4.34 -27.18 16.04
N LEU A 117 -4.45 -26.32 15.02
CA LEU A 117 -4.64 -24.88 15.19
C LEU A 117 -5.96 -24.56 15.89
N ILE A 118 -7.06 -25.23 15.52
CA ILE A 118 -8.36 -25.06 16.18
C ILE A 118 -8.30 -25.54 17.63
N THR A 119 -7.68 -26.70 17.89
CA THR A 119 -7.55 -27.22 19.26
C THR A 119 -6.68 -26.31 20.13
N SER A 120 -5.52 -25.86 19.63
CA SER A 120 -4.59 -25.02 20.39
C SER A 120 -5.22 -23.68 20.75
N LEU A 121 -5.82 -22.99 19.78
CA LEU A 121 -6.52 -21.75 20.05
C LEU A 121 -7.75 -21.96 20.94
N GLY A 122 -8.44 -23.10 20.84
CA GLY A 122 -9.63 -23.43 21.64
C GLY A 122 -9.33 -23.57 23.14
N ILE A 123 -8.10 -23.91 23.52
CA ILE A 123 -7.66 -23.98 24.92
C ILE A 123 -7.35 -22.59 25.49
N MET A 124 -7.09 -21.59 24.63
CA MET A 124 -6.66 -20.25 25.04
C MET A 124 -7.84 -19.36 25.48
N SER A 125 -7.54 -18.34 26.29
CA SER A 125 -8.48 -17.27 26.61
C SER A 125 -8.82 -16.41 25.38
N THR A 126 -9.98 -15.76 25.40
CA THR A 126 -10.47 -14.91 24.29
C THR A 126 -9.48 -13.78 23.95
N GLY A 127 -8.86 -13.16 24.95
CA GLY A 127 -7.84 -12.13 24.76
C GLY A 127 -6.63 -12.63 23.98
N ARG A 128 -6.06 -13.77 24.38
CA ARG A 128 -4.92 -14.37 23.68
C ARG A 128 -5.27 -14.82 22.27
N ARG A 129 -6.47 -15.39 22.04
CA ARG A 129 -6.92 -15.76 20.68
C ARG A 129 -6.94 -14.55 19.75
N ARG A 130 -7.46 -13.41 20.22
CA ARG A 130 -7.52 -12.17 19.45
C ARG A 130 -6.13 -11.64 19.09
N GLU A 131 -5.19 -11.75 20.02
CA GLU A 131 -3.80 -11.33 19.81
C GLU A 131 -3.10 -12.19 18.74
N PHE A 132 -3.18 -13.52 18.81
CA PHE A 132 -2.59 -14.39 17.78
C PHE A 132 -3.23 -14.19 16.40
N LEU A 133 -4.53 -13.88 16.37
CA LEU A 133 -5.30 -13.71 15.13
C LEU A 133 -5.37 -12.26 14.63
N CYS A 134 -4.65 -11.32 15.26
CA CYS A 134 -4.64 -9.91 14.86
C CYS A 134 -3.79 -9.63 13.62
N GLY A 135 -2.88 -10.54 13.27
CA GLY A 135 -2.01 -10.46 12.08
C GLY A 135 -2.75 -10.71 10.77
N ARG A 136 -2.01 -10.90 9.66
CA ARG A 136 -2.62 -11.07 8.33
C ARG A 136 -2.94 -12.51 7.96
N PHE A 137 -2.61 -13.47 8.82
CA PHE A 137 -2.89 -14.89 8.61
C PHE A 137 -4.33 -15.16 8.14
N ARG A 138 -5.33 -14.53 8.79
CA ARG A 138 -6.75 -14.70 8.43
C ARG A 138 -7.11 -14.25 7.02
N GLU A 139 -6.51 -13.14 6.59
CA GLU A 139 -6.75 -12.55 5.27
C GLU A 139 -5.98 -13.31 4.18
N LYS A 140 -4.72 -13.67 4.46
CA LYS A 140 -3.84 -14.42 3.56
C LYS A 140 -4.43 -15.79 3.21
N HIS A 141 -4.95 -16.52 4.20
CA HIS A 141 -5.55 -17.85 4.01
C HIS A 141 -7.08 -17.82 3.77
N LYS A 142 -7.71 -16.64 3.71
CA LYS A 142 -9.16 -16.46 3.50
C LYS A 142 -10.06 -17.19 4.51
N ILE A 143 -9.57 -17.42 5.74
CA ILE A 143 -10.30 -18.15 6.80
C ILE A 143 -11.15 -17.23 7.70
N LYS A 144 -11.24 -15.94 7.36
CA LYS A 144 -11.91 -14.93 8.21
C LYS A 144 -13.37 -15.29 8.52
N SER A 145 -14.16 -15.63 7.49
CA SER A 145 -15.57 -16.02 7.63
C SER A 145 -15.76 -17.36 8.35
N PHE A 146 -14.91 -18.34 8.03
CA PHE A 146 -14.93 -19.66 8.67
C PHE A 146 -14.75 -19.57 10.20
N LEU A 147 -13.82 -18.73 10.66
CA LEU A 147 -13.58 -18.52 12.09
C LEU A 147 -14.78 -17.88 12.83
N TYR A 148 -15.54 -17.02 12.15
CA TYR A 148 -16.78 -16.47 12.71
C TYR A 148 -17.88 -17.53 12.82
N ASN A 149 -18.01 -18.41 11.81
CA ASN A 149 -19.03 -19.46 11.82
C ASN A 149 -18.85 -20.49 12.95
N ILE A 150 -17.61 -20.73 13.39
CA ILE A 150 -17.30 -21.66 14.49
C ILE A 150 -17.29 -20.93 15.86
N ALA A 151 -17.78 -19.69 15.92
CA ALA A 151 -17.84 -18.85 17.12
C ALA A 151 -16.48 -18.69 17.83
N PHE A 152 -15.42 -18.65 17.03
CA PHE A 152 -14.05 -18.75 17.52
C PHE A 152 -13.40 -17.37 17.76
N VAL A 153 -13.89 -16.36 17.04
CA VAL A 153 -13.57 -14.93 17.12
C VAL A 153 -14.86 -14.15 17.32
#